data_AF-A0A7W0NSJ6-F1
#
_entry.id   AF-A0A7W0NSJ6-F1
#
_cell.length_a   1.000
_cell.length_b   1.000
_cell.length_c   1.000
_cell.angle_alpha   90.00
_cell.angle_beta   90.00
_cell.angle_gamma   90.00
#
_symmetry.space_group_name_H-M   'P 1'
#
loop_
_entity.id
_entity.type
_entity.pdbx_description
1 polymer ?
#
loop_
_entity_poly.entity_id
_entity_poly.type
_entity_poly.pdbx_seq_one_letter_code
_entity_poly.pdbx_strand_id
1 'polypeptide(L)'
;HGTRALLTTFCVPTGRVVWNLGPTRTSIDWVRHLENVATQFPLMKRFDWVVDNLNTHWSREVCPWVAQRCGIPCDVRALATGRQRRAFLTDPSHKHVFHFTPLHGSWLNQVELFFSVLSRRFLKRGDFASAAAFEERIQSWLTAYNRDHAHPYRWTYTGEPLVRDTPFSQTRRQQRRGRAGFGTHPSLWVRKLYPPRPYRRKVTSLAANL
;
A
#
# COMPACT_ATOMS: atom_id res chain seq x y z
N HIS A 1 -14.82 -15.27 24.19
CA HIS A 1 -13.65 -14.51 23.71
C HIS A 1 -12.93 -15.27 22.62
N GLY A 2 -12.30 -14.58 21.65
CA GLY A 2 -11.54 -15.22 20.58
C GLY A 2 -10.89 -14.20 19.64
N THR A 3 -9.76 -14.56 19.03
CA THR A 3 -9.05 -13.72 18.06
C THR A 3 -9.67 -13.88 16.67
N ARG A 4 -9.65 -12.80 15.88
CA ARG A 4 -10.03 -12.80 14.46
C ARG A 4 -8.93 -12.25 13.59
N ALA A 5 -8.76 -12.87 12.43
CA ALA A 5 -7.87 -12.44 11.38
C ALA A 5 -8.66 -11.70 10.31
N LEU A 6 -8.24 -10.47 10.04
CA LEU A 6 -8.77 -9.65 8.95
C LEU A 6 -7.69 -9.55 7.86
N LEU A 7 -7.93 -10.20 6.74
CA LEU A 7 -7.14 -9.99 5.51
C LEU A 7 -7.78 -8.84 4.75
N THR A 8 -6.99 -7.84 4.37
CA THR A 8 -7.50 -6.63 3.70
C THR A 8 -6.59 -6.27 2.52
N THR A 9 -7.21 -6.03 1.36
CA THR A 9 -6.57 -5.37 0.22
C THR A 9 -7.10 -3.94 0.12
N PHE A 10 -6.19 -2.96 0.09
CA PHE A 10 -6.53 -1.56 -0.18
C PHE A 10 -6.40 -1.27 -1.68
N CYS A 11 -7.51 -0.93 -2.33
CA CYS A 11 -7.55 -0.59 -3.75
C CYS A 11 -7.08 0.86 -3.96
N VAL A 12 -5.79 1.04 -4.22
CA VAL A 12 -5.13 2.36 -4.33
C VAL A 12 -5.91 3.40 -5.16
N PRO A 13 -6.43 3.09 -6.36
CA PRO A 13 -7.09 4.08 -7.20
C PRO A 13 -8.46 4.56 -6.69
N THR A 14 -9.06 3.87 -5.72
CA THR A 14 -10.40 4.20 -5.19
C THR A 14 -10.41 4.44 -3.69
N GLY A 15 -9.40 3.95 -2.97
CA GLY A 15 -9.37 3.93 -1.51
C GLY A 15 -10.33 2.93 -0.86
N ARG A 16 -11.03 2.13 -1.66
CA ARG A 16 -11.90 1.05 -1.16
C ARG A 16 -11.05 -0.08 -0.61
N VAL A 17 -11.60 -0.80 0.34
CA VAL A 17 -11.01 -2.04 0.85
C VAL A 17 -11.84 -3.24 0.47
N VAL A 18 -11.15 -4.33 0.14
CA VAL A 18 -11.73 -5.68 0.04
C VAL A 18 -11.22 -6.45 1.25
N TRP A 19 -12.08 -7.25 1.88
CA TRP A 19 -11.70 -7.96 3.10
C TRP A 19 -12.18 -9.41 3.13
N ASN A 20 -11.47 -10.24 3.90
CA ASN A 20 -11.95 -11.52 4.40
C ASN A 20 -11.69 -11.57 5.91
N LEU A 21 -12.73 -11.93 6.66
CA LEU A 21 -12.69 -12.05 8.12
C LEU A 21 -12.84 -13.52 8.49
N GLY A 22 -12.00 -14.01 9.40
CA GLY A 22 -12.05 -15.39 9.84
C GLY A 22 -11.25 -15.66 11.11
N PRO A 23 -11.19 -16.93 11.56
CA PRO A 23 -10.47 -17.31 12.77
C PRO A 23 -8.95 -17.45 12.56
N THR A 24 -8.49 -17.63 11.33
CA THR A 24 -7.10 -17.99 11.00
C THR A 24 -6.48 -17.07 9.95
N ARG A 25 -5.14 -17.03 9.90
CA ARG A 25 -4.35 -16.33 8.89
C ARG A 25 -3.35 -17.32 8.25
N THR A 26 -3.86 -18.22 7.42
CA THR A 26 -3.06 -19.23 6.71
C THR A 26 -2.75 -18.82 5.25
N SER A 27 -1.90 -19.60 4.57
CA SER A 27 -1.71 -19.46 3.12
C SER A 27 -2.99 -19.72 2.33
N ILE A 28 -3.83 -20.65 2.77
CA ILE A 28 -5.12 -20.93 2.15
C ILE A 28 -6.08 -19.74 2.30
N ASP A 29 -6.10 -19.11 3.48
CA ASP A 29 -6.90 -17.91 3.70
C ASP A 29 -6.43 -16.76 2.82
N TRP A 30 -5.12 -16.64 2.60
CA TRP A 30 -4.55 -15.68 1.65
C TRP A 30 -4.97 -15.95 0.20
N VAL A 31 -4.92 -17.20 -0.26
CA VAL A 31 -5.39 -17.56 -1.61
C VAL A 31 -6.88 -17.26 -1.79
N ARG A 32 -7.71 -17.56 -0.78
CA ARG A 32 -9.14 -17.19 -0.79
C ARG A 32 -9.34 -15.68 -0.85
N HIS A 33 -8.49 -14.92 -0.17
CA HIS A 33 -8.54 -13.46 -0.22
C HIS A 33 -8.15 -12.92 -1.60
N LEU A 34 -7.06 -13.42 -2.19
CA LEU A 34 -6.65 -13.08 -3.55
C LEU A 34 -7.77 -13.36 -4.57
N GLU A 35 -8.41 -14.52 -4.44
CA GLU A 35 -9.56 -14.91 -5.25
C GLU A 35 -10.72 -13.93 -5.09
N ASN A 36 -11.14 -13.63 -3.86
CA ASN A 36 -12.21 -12.68 -3.56
C ASN A 36 -11.93 -11.28 -4.14
N VAL A 37 -10.69 -10.81 -4.08
CA VAL A 37 -10.32 -9.53 -4.70
C VAL A 37 -10.43 -9.63 -6.22
N ALA A 38 -9.87 -10.68 -6.84
CA ALA A 38 -9.87 -10.82 -8.29
C ALA A 38 -11.29 -10.93 -8.88
N THR A 39 -12.20 -11.62 -8.20
CA THR A 39 -13.60 -11.76 -8.65
C THR A 39 -14.38 -10.45 -8.62
N GLN A 40 -14.00 -9.50 -7.78
CA GLN A 40 -14.61 -8.16 -7.75
C GLN A 40 -14.22 -7.29 -8.94
N PHE A 41 -13.15 -7.65 -9.68
CA PHE A 41 -12.67 -6.90 -10.83
C PHE A 41 -12.50 -7.83 -12.06
N PRO A 42 -13.60 -8.42 -12.58
CA PRO A 42 -13.53 -9.44 -13.64
C PRO A 42 -12.94 -8.91 -14.95
N LEU A 43 -13.12 -7.62 -15.22
CA LEU A 43 -12.61 -6.94 -16.43
C LEU A 43 -11.15 -6.47 -16.29
N MET A 44 -10.56 -6.62 -15.09
CA MET A 44 -9.21 -6.15 -14.85
C MET A 44 -8.20 -7.01 -15.61
N LYS A 45 -7.38 -6.34 -16.43
CA LYS A 45 -6.36 -6.98 -17.28
C LYS A 45 -5.06 -7.26 -16.54
N ARG A 46 -4.80 -6.57 -15.43
CA ARG A 46 -3.56 -6.67 -14.66
C ARG A 46 -3.78 -6.29 -13.19
N PHE A 47 -3.11 -7.00 -12.30
CA PHE A 47 -3.07 -6.71 -10.87
C PHE A 47 -1.61 -6.59 -10.41
N ASP A 48 -1.27 -5.45 -9.82
CA ASP A 48 0.01 -5.23 -9.16
C ASP A 48 -0.21 -5.26 -7.64
N TRP A 49 0.21 -6.34 -7.00
CA TRP A 49 0.02 -6.61 -5.57
C TRP A 49 1.22 -6.09 -4.78
N VAL A 50 1.02 -5.03 -3.99
CA VAL A 50 2.04 -4.56 -3.05
C VAL A 50 1.85 -5.26 -1.72
N VAL A 51 2.84 -6.06 -1.30
CA VAL A 51 2.75 -6.89 -0.10
C VAL A 51 4.03 -6.80 0.73
N ASP A 52 3.92 -7.05 2.03
CA ASP A 52 5.10 -7.21 2.89
C ASP A 52 5.78 -8.58 2.66
N ASN A 53 6.85 -8.85 3.42
CA ASN A 53 7.65 -10.07 3.25
C ASN A 53 7.10 -11.31 3.98
N LEU A 54 5.85 -11.29 4.48
CA LEU A 54 5.27 -12.43 5.19
C LEU A 54 5.27 -13.68 4.31
N ASN A 55 5.71 -14.82 4.88
CA ASN A 55 5.87 -16.08 4.14
C ASN A 55 4.58 -16.58 3.48
N THR A 56 3.41 -16.19 4.00
CA THR A 56 2.10 -16.53 3.42
C THR A 56 1.90 -15.92 2.04
N HIS A 57 2.51 -14.76 1.75
CA HIS A 57 2.36 -14.08 0.46
C HIS A 57 3.06 -14.79 -0.70
N TRP A 58 4.06 -15.62 -0.40
CA TRP A 58 4.82 -16.40 -1.39
C TRP A 58 4.79 -17.90 -1.05
N SER A 59 3.70 -18.37 -0.45
CA SER A 59 3.53 -19.76 -0.11
C SER A 59 3.41 -20.65 -1.36
N ARG A 60 3.48 -21.98 -1.18
CA ARG A 60 3.36 -22.93 -2.30
C ARG A 60 1.97 -22.91 -2.93
N GLU A 61 0.96 -22.49 -2.18
CA GLU A 61 -0.44 -22.42 -2.61
C GLU A 61 -0.72 -21.21 -3.51
N VAL A 62 0.04 -20.11 -3.35
CA VAL A 62 -0.14 -18.88 -4.15
C VAL A 62 0.29 -19.08 -5.60
N CYS A 63 1.37 -19.83 -5.85
CA CYS A 63 1.92 -19.97 -7.20
C CYS A 63 0.95 -20.68 -8.18
N PRO A 64 0.34 -21.83 -7.84
CA PRO A 64 -0.70 -22.44 -8.65
C PRO A 64 -1.88 -21.51 -8.93
N TRP A 65 -2.30 -20.74 -7.92
CA TRP A 65 -3.40 -19.78 -8.09
C TRP A 65 -3.05 -18.69 -9.11
N VAL A 66 -1.85 -18.09 -9.01
CA VAL A 66 -1.38 -17.11 -10.00
C VAL A 66 -1.30 -17.73 -11.39
N ALA A 67 -0.75 -18.94 -11.49
CA ALA A 67 -0.59 -19.64 -12.75
C ALA A 67 -1.92 -19.89 -13.45
N GLN A 68 -2.91 -20.40 -12.70
CA GLN A 68 -4.27 -20.61 -13.18
C GLN A 68 -4.90 -19.30 -13.67
N ARG A 69 -4.75 -18.20 -12.91
CA ARG A 69 -5.31 -16.88 -13.25
C ARG A 69 -4.62 -16.21 -14.44
N CYS A 70 -3.36 -16.55 -14.68
CA CYS A 70 -2.60 -16.06 -15.83
C CYS A 70 -2.69 -16.99 -17.05
N GLY A 71 -3.24 -18.20 -16.92
CA GLY A 71 -3.30 -19.18 -18.00
C GLY A 71 -1.93 -19.75 -18.38
N ILE A 72 -1.01 -19.86 -17.42
CA ILE A 72 0.36 -20.34 -17.62
C ILE A 72 0.61 -21.66 -16.88
N PRO A 73 1.53 -22.52 -17.36
CA PRO A 73 1.90 -23.73 -16.64
C PRO A 73 2.62 -23.40 -15.32
N CYS A 74 2.43 -24.24 -14.31
CA CYS A 74 3.15 -24.12 -13.03
C CYS A 74 3.56 -25.49 -12.51
N ASP A 75 4.86 -25.78 -12.56
CA ASP A 75 5.43 -26.91 -11.84
C ASP A 75 5.75 -26.52 -10.39
N VAL A 76 4.87 -26.91 -9.46
CA VAL A 76 5.02 -26.65 -8.03
C VAL A 76 6.26 -27.34 -7.44
N ARG A 77 6.75 -28.42 -8.06
CA ARG A 77 7.96 -29.12 -7.62
C ARG A 77 9.21 -28.30 -7.94
N ALA A 78 9.23 -27.64 -9.10
CA ALA A 78 10.28 -26.69 -9.48
C ALA A 78 10.33 -25.43 -8.59
N LEU A 79 9.22 -25.07 -7.94
CA LEU A 79 9.12 -23.94 -7.02
C LEU A 79 9.37 -24.34 -5.55
N ALA A 80 10.46 -25.07 -5.29
CA ALA A 80 10.74 -25.65 -3.98
C ALA A 80 11.11 -24.62 -2.90
N THR A 81 11.87 -23.60 -3.28
CA THR A 81 12.42 -22.59 -2.36
C THR A 81 11.57 -21.32 -2.34
N GLY A 82 11.74 -20.50 -1.29
CA GLY A 82 11.10 -19.18 -1.23
C GLY A 82 11.60 -18.25 -2.34
N ARG A 83 12.88 -18.32 -2.70
CA ARG A 83 13.48 -17.53 -3.78
C ARG A 83 12.82 -17.83 -5.14
N GLN A 84 12.64 -19.11 -5.46
CA GLN A 84 11.97 -19.53 -6.71
C GLN A 84 10.52 -19.06 -6.76
N ARG A 85 9.77 -19.23 -5.66
CA ARG A 85 8.38 -18.78 -5.57
C ARG A 85 8.27 -17.26 -5.74
N ARG A 86 9.12 -16.49 -5.06
CA ARG A 86 9.13 -15.03 -5.20
C ARG A 86 9.47 -14.61 -6.63
N ALA A 87 10.48 -15.23 -7.25
CA ALA A 87 10.84 -14.94 -8.63
C ALA A 87 9.67 -15.17 -9.59
N PHE A 88 8.97 -16.31 -9.45
CA PHE A 88 7.76 -16.61 -10.21
C PHE A 88 6.66 -15.55 -9.98
N LEU A 89 6.39 -15.20 -8.72
CA LEU A 89 5.33 -14.23 -8.39
C LEU A 89 5.65 -12.78 -8.84
N THR A 90 6.92 -12.45 -9.04
CA THR A 90 7.39 -11.11 -9.46
C THR A 90 7.53 -10.95 -10.97
N ASP A 91 7.23 -11.99 -11.77
CA ASP A 91 7.39 -11.92 -13.23
C ASP A 91 6.44 -10.84 -13.81
N PRO A 92 6.97 -9.81 -14.48
CA PRO A 92 6.16 -8.69 -14.99
C PRO A 92 5.26 -9.05 -16.16
N SER A 93 5.44 -10.23 -16.78
CA SER A 93 4.58 -10.75 -17.85
C SER A 93 3.27 -11.34 -17.33
N HIS A 94 3.20 -11.67 -16.03
CA HIS A 94 2.00 -12.23 -15.43
C HIS A 94 0.86 -11.20 -15.35
N LYS A 95 -0.38 -11.70 -15.41
CA LYS A 95 -1.57 -10.90 -15.08
C LYS A 95 -1.57 -10.46 -13.62
N HIS A 96 -1.05 -11.29 -12.71
CA HIS A 96 -0.93 -10.99 -11.28
C HIS A 96 0.55 -10.91 -10.90
N VAL A 97 1.05 -9.69 -10.66
CA VAL A 97 2.46 -9.40 -10.35
C VAL A 97 2.58 -8.96 -8.90
N PHE A 98 3.48 -9.59 -8.14
CA PHE A 98 3.73 -9.26 -6.74
C PHE A 98 4.95 -8.35 -6.60
N HIS A 99 4.79 -7.29 -5.83
CA HIS A 99 5.82 -6.34 -5.44
C HIS A 99 6.01 -6.44 -3.93
N PHE A 100 7.15 -7.01 -3.52
CA PHE A 100 7.48 -7.13 -2.11
C PHE A 100 8.17 -5.85 -1.62
N THR A 101 7.71 -5.30 -0.50
CA THR A 101 8.39 -4.17 0.13
C THR A 101 9.83 -4.54 0.52
N PRO A 102 10.75 -3.57 0.71
CA PRO A 102 12.03 -3.83 1.35
C PRO A 102 11.85 -4.49 2.72
N LEU A 103 12.90 -5.17 3.19
CA LEU A 103 12.93 -5.71 4.55
C LEU A 103 12.72 -4.56 5.56
N HIS A 104 11.85 -4.78 6.54
CA HIS A 104 11.42 -3.76 7.51
C HIS A 104 10.72 -2.53 6.90
N GLY A 105 10.36 -2.60 5.61
CA GLY A 105 9.69 -1.52 4.87
C GLY A 105 8.18 -1.67 4.74
N SER A 106 7.50 -2.35 5.67
CA SER A 106 6.04 -2.56 5.59
C SER A 106 5.25 -1.26 5.58
N TRP A 107 5.80 -0.17 6.12
CA TRP A 107 5.23 1.18 6.08
C TRP A 107 5.01 1.71 4.65
N LEU A 108 5.63 1.10 3.64
CA LEU A 108 5.39 1.39 2.23
C LEU A 108 4.10 0.79 1.68
N ASN A 109 3.56 -0.23 2.35
CA ASN A 109 2.29 -0.80 1.99
C ASN A 109 1.17 0.14 2.43
N GLN A 110 0.46 0.74 1.46
CA GLN A 110 -0.59 1.73 1.74
C GLN A 110 -1.76 1.18 2.58
N VAL A 111 -1.95 -0.15 2.62
CA VAL A 111 -2.95 -0.77 3.50
C VAL A 111 -2.71 -0.43 4.98
N GLU A 112 -1.47 -0.16 5.39
CA GLU A 112 -1.12 0.25 6.76
C GLU A 112 -1.74 1.60 7.15
N LEU A 113 -1.95 2.49 6.18
CA LEU A 113 -2.67 3.75 6.41
C LEU A 113 -4.15 3.47 6.71
N PHE A 114 -4.75 2.51 6.01
CA PHE A 114 -6.11 2.07 6.29
C PHE A 114 -6.21 1.40 7.67
N PHE A 115 -5.27 0.50 8.03
CA PHE A 115 -5.26 -0.09 9.37
C PHE A 115 -5.07 0.96 10.48
N SER A 116 -4.33 2.03 10.21
CA SER A 116 -4.23 3.19 11.12
C SER A 116 -5.56 3.93 11.29
N VAL A 117 -6.40 3.98 10.25
CA VAL A 117 -7.76 4.53 10.33
C VAL A 117 -8.69 3.59 11.10
N LEU A 118 -8.68 2.30 10.76
CA LEU A 118 -9.46 1.26 11.45
C LEU A 118 -9.15 1.23 12.95
N SER A 119 -7.87 1.24 13.31
CA SER A 119 -7.44 1.25 14.70
C SER A 119 -7.99 2.45 15.48
N ARG A 120 -7.84 3.66 14.94
CA ARG A 120 -8.27 4.89 15.62
C ARG A 120 -9.79 5.08 15.68
N ARG A 121 -10.51 4.67 14.62
CA ARG A 121 -11.95 4.95 14.49
C ARG A 121 -12.84 3.81 14.98
N PHE A 122 -12.39 2.57 14.86
CA PHE A 122 -13.16 1.39 15.22
C PHE A 122 -12.61 0.73 16.49
N LEU A 123 -11.36 0.26 16.47
CA LEU A 123 -10.82 -0.56 17.57
C LEU A 123 -10.67 0.22 18.88
N LYS A 124 -10.08 1.43 18.85
CA LYS A 124 -9.89 2.26 20.04
C LYS A 124 -11.20 2.72 20.71
N ARG A 125 -12.31 2.68 19.97
CA ARG A 125 -13.65 3.11 20.43
C ARG A 125 -14.62 1.94 20.60
N GLY A 126 -14.14 0.72 20.40
CA GLY A 126 -14.95 -0.48 20.39
C GLY A 126 -14.91 -1.16 21.75
N ASP A 127 -16.09 -1.45 22.28
CA ASP A 127 -16.31 -2.46 23.30
C ASP A 127 -17.21 -3.55 22.70
N PHE A 128 -16.87 -4.81 22.93
CA PHE A 128 -17.47 -5.96 22.23
C PHE A 128 -17.76 -7.10 23.21
N ALA A 129 -19.05 -7.43 23.34
CA ALA A 129 -19.50 -8.50 24.24
C ALA A 129 -19.11 -9.92 23.77
N SER A 130 -18.88 -10.13 22.46
CA SER A 130 -18.53 -11.43 21.91
C SER A 130 -17.77 -11.31 20.58
N ALA A 131 -17.17 -12.42 20.13
CA ALA A 131 -16.51 -12.45 18.81
C ALA A 131 -17.52 -12.28 17.67
N ALA A 132 -18.73 -12.84 17.78
CA ALA A 132 -19.79 -12.65 16.81
C ALA A 132 -20.24 -11.18 16.72
N ALA A 133 -20.42 -10.52 17.87
CA ALA A 133 -20.75 -9.09 17.92
C ALA A 133 -19.62 -8.22 17.32
N PHE A 134 -18.36 -8.60 17.54
CA PHE A 134 -17.22 -7.95 16.88
C PHE A 134 -17.27 -8.12 15.36
N GLU A 135 -17.51 -9.34 14.87
CA GLU A 135 -17.58 -9.66 13.43
C GLU A 135 -18.69 -8.89 12.71
N GLU A 136 -19.88 -8.84 13.29
CA GLU A 136 -21.00 -8.08 12.73
C GLU A 136 -20.69 -6.59 12.66
N ARG A 137 -20.16 -6.04 13.76
CA ARG A 137 -19.89 -4.61 13.87
C ARG A 137 -18.74 -4.17 12.96
N ILE A 138 -17.68 -4.98 12.82
CA ILE A 138 -16.57 -4.64 11.92
C ILE A 138 -16.99 -4.74 10.45
N GLN A 139 -17.79 -5.74 10.07
CA GLN A 139 -18.31 -5.85 8.70
C GLN A 139 -19.22 -4.67 8.34
N SER A 140 -20.10 -4.27 9.26
CA SER A 140 -20.94 -3.08 9.10
C SER A 140 -20.10 -1.81 8.96
N TRP A 141 -19.06 -1.66 9.78
CA TRP A 141 -18.15 -0.52 9.70
C TRP A 141 -17.34 -0.48 8.40
N LEU A 142 -16.84 -1.63 7.92
CA LEU A 142 -16.09 -1.73 6.65
C LEU A 142 -16.98 -1.38 5.46
N THR A 143 -18.23 -1.82 5.49
CA THR A 143 -19.24 -1.48 4.48
C THR A 143 -19.51 0.03 4.47
N ALA A 144 -19.74 0.63 5.64
CA ALA A 144 -19.91 2.08 5.77
C ALA A 144 -18.66 2.86 5.35
N TYR A 145 -17.46 2.39 5.70
CA TYR A 145 -16.20 2.99 5.27
C TYR A 145 -16.10 3.01 3.74
N ASN A 146 -16.38 1.88 3.07
CA ASN A 146 -16.33 1.81 1.62
C ASN A 146 -17.33 2.71 0.91
N ARG A 147 -18.51 2.90 1.51
CA ARG A 147 -19.57 3.75 0.96
C ARG A 147 -19.29 5.24 1.17
N ASP A 148 -18.89 5.62 2.38
CA ASP A 148 -18.92 7.02 2.82
C ASP A 148 -17.53 7.66 2.94
N HIS A 149 -16.46 6.86 2.96
CA HIS A 149 -15.12 7.32 3.31
C HIS A 149 -14.00 6.84 2.38
N ALA A 150 -14.24 5.85 1.52
CA ALA A 150 -13.23 5.39 0.58
C ALA A 150 -12.85 6.52 -0.39
N HIS A 151 -11.58 6.90 -0.35
CA HIS A 151 -10.98 7.83 -1.29
C HIS A 151 -9.50 7.50 -1.44
N PRO A 152 -8.90 7.74 -2.62
CA PRO A 152 -7.47 7.55 -2.81
C PRO A 152 -6.68 8.36 -1.78
N TYR A 153 -5.72 7.72 -1.12
CA TYR A 153 -4.86 8.42 -0.20
C TYR A 153 -3.85 9.24 -0.97
N ARG A 154 -3.72 10.53 -0.60
CA ARG A 154 -2.58 11.35 -1.03
C ARG A 154 -1.35 10.73 -0.37
N TRP A 155 -0.54 10.00 -1.13
CA TRP A 155 0.63 9.28 -0.63
C TRP A 155 1.78 9.44 -1.61
N THR A 156 2.99 9.64 -1.08
CA THR A 156 4.22 9.82 -1.86
C THR A 156 5.34 9.00 -1.23
N TYR A 157 6.04 8.20 -2.05
CA TYR A 157 7.19 7.40 -1.60
C TYR A 157 8.48 8.21 -1.44
N THR A 158 8.57 9.40 -2.04
CA THR A 158 9.79 10.22 -2.09
C THR A 158 10.26 10.73 -0.73
N GLY A 159 9.58 10.41 0.37
CA GLY A 159 9.88 10.93 1.69
C GLY A 159 9.59 12.43 1.82
N GLU A 160 9.01 13.05 0.80
CA GLU A 160 8.53 14.41 0.88
C GLU A 160 7.26 14.42 1.74
N PRO A 161 7.24 15.18 2.85
CA PRO A 161 6.05 15.27 3.68
C PRO A 161 4.88 15.77 2.83
N LEU A 162 3.72 15.14 3.00
CA LEU A 162 2.45 15.58 2.42
C LEU A 162 2.09 16.93 3.01
N VAL A 163 2.67 17.98 2.45
CA VAL A 163 2.36 19.34 2.82
C VAL A 163 0.91 19.59 2.42
N ARG A 164 0.01 19.72 3.40
CA ARG A 164 -1.32 20.29 3.19
C ARG A 164 -1.13 21.76 2.80
N ASP A 165 -0.93 22.05 1.51
CA ASP A 165 -1.00 23.38 0.86
C ASP A 165 -0.46 24.59 1.64
N THR A 166 0.42 24.36 2.60
CA THR A 166 1.08 25.34 3.42
C THR A 166 2.54 25.11 3.13
N PRO A 167 3.12 25.75 2.10
CA PRO A 167 4.51 25.51 1.78
C PRO A 167 5.34 25.55 3.08
N PHE A 168 6.13 24.51 3.31
CA PHE A 168 6.92 24.30 4.54
C PHE A 168 7.75 25.55 4.93
N SER A 169 7.93 26.49 3.99
CA SER A 169 8.55 27.80 4.14
C SER A 169 7.79 28.84 4.99
N GLN A 170 6.54 28.61 5.40
CA GLN A 170 5.71 29.66 6.02
C GLN A 170 5.47 29.56 7.53
N THR A 171 6.02 28.56 8.23
CA THR A 171 5.90 28.58 9.70
C THR A 171 6.96 29.51 10.32
N ARG A 172 6.52 30.68 10.84
CA ARG A 172 7.36 31.64 11.61
C ARG A 172 8.18 30.97 12.72
N ARG A 173 7.71 29.82 13.23
CA ARG A 173 8.37 29.05 14.29
C ARG A 173 9.66 28.34 13.84
N GLN A 174 9.82 28.05 12.54
CA GLN A 174 11.05 27.44 11.97
C GLN A 174 12.06 28.46 11.42
N GLN A 175 11.65 29.70 11.11
CA GLN A 175 12.62 30.73 10.71
C GLN A 175 13.64 31.08 11.82
N ARG A 176 13.26 30.90 13.09
CA ARG A 176 14.11 31.21 14.25
C ARG A 176 14.91 30.03 14.79
N ARG A 177 14.55 28.80 14.43
CA ARG A 177 15.22 27.57 14.88
C ARG A 177 15.42 26.72 13.64
N GLY A 178 16.64 26.73 13.10
CA GLY A 178 17.03 25.96 11.93
C GLY A 178 16.63 24.48 12.02
N ARG A 179 16.74 23.78 10.88
CA ARG A 179 16.37 22.36 10.69
C ARG A 179 16.69 21.53 11.93
N ALA A 180 15.66 21.02 12.60
CA ALA A 180 15.86 19.91 13.51
C ALA A 180 16.32 18.71 12.65
N GLY A 181 17.61 18.41 12.72
CA GLY A 181 18.16 17.09 12.35
C GLY A 181 18.89 16.95 11.03
N PHE A 182 18.97 17.95 10.14
CA PHE A 182 19.71 17.79 8.88
C PHE A 182 20.42 19.08 8.48
N GLY A 183 21.74 19.00 8.29
CA GLY A 183 22.60 20.13 7.91
C GLY A 183 22.13 20.87 6.65
N THR A 184 22.70 22.05 6.43
CA THR A 184 22.34 22.98 5.35
C THR A 184 22.75 22.50 3.96
N HIS A 185 23.56 21.45 3.84
CA HIS A 185 24.07 20.95 2.56
C HIS A 185 23.50 19.58 2.19
N PRO A 186 22.97 19.40 0.96
CA PRO A 186 22.61 18.08 0.42
C PRO A 186 23.85 17.18 0.35
N SER A 187 23.71 15.92 0.76
CA SER A 187 24.79 14.93 0.65
C SER A 187 25.16 14.68 -0.82
N LEU A 188 26.42 14.30 -1.06
CA LEU A 188 26.97 14.06 -2.41
C LEU A 188 26.12 13.09 -3.25
N TRP A 189 25.45 12.13 -2.61
CA TRP A 189 24.56 11.17 -3.27
C TRP A 189 23.28 11.81 -3.82
N VAL A 190 22.72 12.80 -3.14
CA VAL A 190 21.54 13.55 -3.60
C VAL A 190 21.86 14.32 -4.88
N ARG A 191 23.07 14.90 -4.98
CA ARG A 191 23.52 15.58 -6.20
C ARG A 191 23.74 14.63 -7.39
N LYS A 192 24.09 13.36 -7.14
CA LYS A 192 24.37 12.38 -8.20
C LYS A 192 23.08 11.86 -8.86
N LEU A 193 22.02 11.69 -8.08
CA LEU A 193 20.71 11.27 -8.57
C LEU A 193 19.86 12.44 -9.08
N TYR A 194 20.07 13.64 -8.53
CA TYR A 194 19.34 14.85 -8.87
C TYR A 194 20.31 16.01 -9.14
N PRO A 195 20.95 16.06 -10.33
CA PRO A 195 21.75 17.22 -10.70
C PRO A 195 20.84 18.47 -10.70
N PRO A 196 21.31 19.61 -10.15
CA PRO A 196 20.51 20.83 -10.10
C PRO A 196 20.12 21.23 -11.52
N ARG A 197 18.82 21.47 -11.74
CA ARG A 197 18.31 21.91 -13.05
C ARG A 197 19.01 23.21 -13.45
N PRO A 198 19.49 23.35 -14.70
CA PRO A 198 20.08 24.61 -15.15
C PRO A 198 19.04 25.72 -15.06
N TYR A 199 19.38 26.77 -14.33
CA TYR A 199 18.53 27.93 -14.14
C TYR A 199 18.37 28.68 -15.46
N ARG A 200 17.18 28.62 -16.08
CA ARG A 200 16.81 29.52 -17.18
C ARG A 200 16.13 30.75 -16.60
N ARG A 201 16.84 31.88 -16.61
CA ARG A 201 16.27 33.19 -16.31
C ARG A 201 15.29 33.56 -17.42
N LYS A 202 13.98 33.59 -17.13
CA LYS A 202 13.01 34.21 -18.04
C LYS A 202 13.30 35.71 -18.08
N VAL A 203 13.63 36.24 -19.25
CA VAL A 203 13.70 37.67 -19.50
C VAL A 203 12.26 38.15 -19.64
N THR A 204 11.80 38.99 -18.72
CA THR A 204 10.48 39.62 -18.79
C THR A 204 10.58 40.78 -19.77
N SER A 205 9.88 40.73 -20.91
CA SER A 205 9.70 41.91 -21.76
C SER A 205 8.71 42.85 -21.07
N LEU A 206 9.16 44.03 -20.65
CA LEU A 206 8.25 45.13 -20.32
C LEU A 206 7.60 45.59 -21.62
N ALA A 207 6.30 45.31 -21.79
CA ALA A 207 5.48 46.05 -22.73
C ALA A 207 5.24 47.44 -22.11
N ALA A 208 5.89 48.45 -22.67
CA ALA A 208 5.53 49.84 -22.45
C ALA A 208 4.24 50.12 -23.22
N ASN A 209 3.19 50.53 -22.51
CA ASN A 209 2.05 51.21 -23.13
C ASN A 209 2.45 52.67 -23.33
N LEU A 210 2.77 53.04 -24.57
CA LEU A 210 2.51 54.34 -25.21
C LEU A 210 2.52 54.11 -26.72
#